data_AF-A0AAV2KX26-F1
#
_entry.id   AF-A0AAV2KX26-F1
#
_cell.length_a   1.000
_cell.length_b   1.000
_cell.length_c   1.000
_cell.angle_alpha   90.00
_cell.angle_beta   90.00
_cell.angle_gamma   90.00
#
_symmetry.space_group_name_H-M   'P 1'
#
loop_
_entity.id
_entity.type
_entity.pdbx_description
1 polymer ?
#
loop_
_entity_poly.entity_id
_entity_poly.type
_entity_poly.pdbx_seq_one_letter_code
_entity_poly.pdbx_strand_id
1 'polypeptide(L)'
;MKSDVVGENKAKKFKELLDKMWSDYVSANAHSSIEQNKWNKDDSVPLTKDIVALQNHLRTIEDQAIADLRQNVTVSSYKQLSESLLAQVIVFNKKREGEASRITLETFKSADTGHMNKDMKHCHL
;
A
#
# COMPACT_ATOMS: atom_id res chain seq x y z
N MET A 1 32.53 -30.43 36.28
CA MET A 1 32.13 -29.39 37.26
C MET A 1 32.36 -27.95 36.81
N LYS A 2 33.57 -27.47 36.45
CA LYS A 2 33.73 -26.07 35.97
C LYS A 2 33.13 -25.82 34.56
N SER A 3 33.11 -26.85 33.71
CA SER A 3 32.53 -26.80 32.35
C SER A 3 31.01 -26.59 32.37
N ASP A 4 30.32 -27.29 33.25
CA ASP A 4 28.85 -27.30 33.33
C ASP A 4 28.32 -25.93 33.78
N VAL A 5 29.00 -25.30 34.74
CA VAL A 5 28.67 -23.94 35.23
C VAL A 5 28.89 -22.87 34.15
N VAL A 6 29.88 -23.05 33.28
CA VAL A 6 30.14 -22.13 32.16
C VAL A 6 29.08 -22.30 31.07
N GLY A 7 28.67 -23.55 30.79
CA GLY A 7 27.56 -23.84 29.88
C GLY A 7 26.24 -23.27 30.37
N GLU A 8 25.94 -23.43 31.66
CA GLU A 8 24.76 -22.87 32.32
C GLU A 8 24.71 -21.35 32.21
N ASN A 9 25.83 -20.66 32.48
CA ASN A 9 25.89 -19.20 32.36
C ASN A 9 25.74 -18.71 30.92
N LYS A 10 26.28 -19.43 29.93
CA LYS A 10 26.07 -19.08 28.51
C LYS A 10 24.61 -19.26 28.10
N ALA A 11 23.97 -20.35 28.55
CA ALA A 11 22.56 -20.60 28.27
C ALA A 11 21.65 -19.54 28.91
N LYS A 12 21.93 -19.12 30.16
CA LYS A 12 21.20 -18.03 30.82
C LYS A 12 21.33 -16.71 30.07
N LYS A 13 22.54 -16.33 29.68
CA LYS A 13 22.77 -15.10 28.89
C LYS A 13 22.09 -15.14 27.53
N PHE A 14 22.12 -16.29 26.86
CA PHE A 14 21.41 -16.47 25.59
C PHE A 14 19.90 -16.32 25.77
N LYS A 15 19.32 -16.92 26.82
CA LYS A 15 17.89 -16.80 27.12
C LYS A 15 17.51 -15.34 27.42
N GLU A 16 18.31 -14.64 28.21
CA GLU A 16 18.08 -13.21 28.50
C GLU A 16 18.15 -12.34 27.23
N LEU A 17 19.08 -12.63 26.33
CA LEU A 17 19.17 -11.93 25.04
C LEU A 17 17.98 -12.26 24.14
N LEU A 18 17.58 -13.53 24.09
CA LEU A 18 16.42 -13.98 23.33
C LEU A 18 15.15 -13.29 23.83
N ASP A 19 14.87 -13.31 25.12
CA ASP A 19 13.67 -12.69 25.70
C ASP A 19 13.62 -11.18 25.44
N LYS A 20 14.78 -10.49 25.51
CA LYS A 20 14.86 -9.06 25.21
C LYS A 20 14.63 -8.74 23.74
N MET A 21 15.15 -9.57 22.83
CA MET A 21 15.10 -9.32 21.39
C MET A 21 13.89 -9.96 20.69
N TRP A 22 13.16 -10.84 21.37
CA TRP A 22 12.02 -11.56 20.79
C TRP A 22 10.93 -10.62 20.29
N SER A 23 10.61 -9.58 21.08
CA SER A 23 9.60 -8.59 20.69
C SER A 23 9.99 -7.85 19.42
N ASP A 24 11.25 -7.43 19.31
CA ASP A 24 11.73 -6.59 18.22
C ASP A 24 11.94 -7.38 16.92
N TYR A 25 12.45 -8.61 17.01
CA TYR A 25 12.81 -9.39 15.82
C TYR A 25 11.75 -10.40 15.41
N VAL A 26 10.92 -10.87 16.34
CA VAL A 26 9.93 -11.92 16.04
C VAL A 26 8.54 -11.34 16.11
N SER A 27 8.13 -10.71 17.22
CA SER A 27 6.77 -10.18 17.33
C SER A 27 6.51 -9.01 16.38
N ALA A 28 7.44 -8.06 16.24
CA ALA A 28 7.29 -6.93 15.32
C ALA A 28 7.26 -7.40 13.86
N ASN A 29 8.19 -8.29 13.45
CA ASN A 29 8.20 -8.84 12.08
C ASN A 29 7.00 -9.74 11.79
N ALA A 30 6.54 -10.52 12.76
CA ALA A 30 5.31 -11.30 12.63
C ALA A 30 4.09 -10.38 12.49
N HIS A 31 4.03 -9.30 13.27
CA HIS A 31 2.96 -8.31 13.16
C HIS A 31 2.98 -7.61 11.80
N SER A 32 4.15 -7.12 11.35
CA SER A 32 4.31 -6.55 10.01
C SER A 32 3.94 -7.55 8.91
N SER A 33 4.33 -8.82 9.04
CA SER A 33 3.97 -9.87 8.08
C SER A 33 2.47 -10.18 8.08
N ILE A 34 1.82 -10.17 9.25
CA ILE A 34 0.37 -10.37 9.37
C ILE A 34 -0.38 -9.19 8.76
N GLU A 35 0.05 -7.95 9.05
CA GLU A 35 -0.54 -6.75 8.44
C GLU A 35 -0.32 -6.76 6.93
N GLN A 36 0.90 -7.00 6.44
CA GLN A 36 1.16 -7.17 5.00
C GLN A 36 0.30 -8.27 4.38
N ASN A 37 0.11 -9.41 5.05
CA ASN A 37 -0.75 -10.48 4.56
C ASN A 37 -2.24 -10.13 4.59
N LYS A 38 -2.70 -9.26 5.51
CA LYS A 38 -4.07 -8.73 5.48
C LYS A 38 -4.25 -7.77 4.31
N TRP A 39 -3.25 -6.95 4.02
CA TRP A 39 -3.26 -6.01 2.90
C TRP A 39 -3.13 -6.71 1.54
N ASN A 40 -2.34 -7.79 1.48
CA ASN A 40 -2.14 -8.62 0.29
C ASN A 40 -3.16 -9.76 0.16
N LYS A 41 -4.03 -9.94 1.16
CA LYS A 41 -5.15 -10.88 1.04
C LYS A 41 -5.93 -10.43 -0.19
N ASP A 42 -6.30 -11.38 -1.05
CA ASP A 42 -7.01 -11.16 -2.31
C ASP A 42 -8.37 -10.52 -2.01
N ASP A 43 -8.33 -9.23 -1.71
CA ASP A 43 -9.44 -8.32 -1.59
C ASP A 43 -10.00 -8.36 -2.99
N SER A 44 -11.09 -9.11 -3.17
CA SER A 44 -11.73 -9.36 -4.46
C SER A 44 -11.67 -8.06 -5.23
N VAL A 45 -10.78 -8.01 -6.24
CA VAL A 45 -10.44 -6.77 -6.94
C VAL A 45 -11.77 -6.07 -7.18
N PRO A 46 -12.04 -4.90 -6.58
CA PRO A 46 -13.34 -4.27 -6.71
C PRO A 46 -13.60 -4.26 -8.20
N LEU A 47 -14.69 -4.91 -8.62
CA LEU A 47 -14.94 -5.23 -10.02
C LEU A 47 -14.58 -3.97 -10.79
N THR A 48 -13.75 -4.03 -11.82
CA THR A 48 -13.18 -2.84 -12.49
C THR A 48 -14.21 -1.71 -12.70
N LYS A 49 -15.49 -2.07 -12.87
CA LYS A 49 -16.68 -1.21 -12.85
C LYS A 49 -16.83 -0.28 -11.63
N ASP A 50 -16.68 -0.78 -10.40
CA ASP A 50 -16.85 -0.01 -9.16
C ASP A 50 -15.72 1.02 -9.00
N ILE A 51 -14.49 0.65 -9.36
CA ILE A 51 -13.34 1.56 -9.38
C ILE A 51 -13.58 2.67 -10.42
N VAL A 52 -14.06 2.31 -11.61
CA VAL A 52 -14.40 3.29 -12.66
C VAL A 52 -15.55 4.21 -12.23
N ALA A 53 -16.58 3.67 -11.58
CA ALA A 53 -17.69 4.46 -11.06
C ALA A 53 -17.21 5.47 -9.99
N LEU A 54 -16.35 5.02 -9.06
CA LEU A 54 -15.73 5.87 -8.06
C LEU A 54 -14.86 6.96 -8.71
N GLN A 55 -14.01 6.61 -9.69
CA GLN A 55 -13.18 7.58 -10.41
C GLN A 55 -14.02 8.64 -11.13
N ASN A 56 -15.10 8.24 -11.81
CA ASN A 56 -15.99 9.18 -12.47
C ASN A 56 -16.65 10.13 -11.48
N HIS A 57 -17.11 9.61 -10.33
CA HIS A 57 -17.70 10.42 -9.29
C HIS A 57 -16.70 11.43 -8.70
N LEU A 58 -15.47 10.99 -8.41
CA LEU A 58 -14.41 11.85 -7.90
C LEU A 58 -14.03 12.97 -8.88
N ARG A 59 -14.01 12.69 -10.19
CA ARG A 59 -13.80 13.73 -11.22
C ARG A 59 -14.92 14.76 -11.24
N THR A 60 -16.17 14.32 -11.13
CA THR A 60 -17.30 15.25 -11.08
C THR A 60 -17.22 16.18 -9.86
N ILE A 61 -16.83 15.65 -8.68
CA ILE A 61 -16.65 16.48 -7.48
C ILE A 61 -15.48 17.44 -7.66
N GLU A 62 -14.36 16.96 -8.22
CA GLU A 62 -13.19 17.79 -8.51
C GLU A 62 -13.54 18.96 -9.45
N ASP A 63 -14.21 18.69 -10.57
CA ASP A 63 -14.63 19.72 -11.53
C ASP A 63 -15.53 20.77 -10.88
N GLN A 64 -16.50 20.33 -10.07
CA GLN A 64 -17.38 21.22 -9.33
C GLN A 64 -16.62 22.05 -8.29
N ALA A 65 -15.75 21.42 -7.50
CA ALA A 65 -14.97 22.11 -6.48
C ALA A 65 -13.99 23.13 -7.09
N ILE A 66 -13.39 22.81 -8.25
CA ILE A 66 -12.55 23.74 -9.01
C ILE A 66 -13.39 24.91 -9.53
N ALA A 67 -14.58 24.65 -10.10
CA ALA A 67 -15.47 25.70 -10.57
C ALA A 67 -15.90 26.65 -9.43
N ASP A 68 -16.23 26.08 -8.27
CA ASP A 68 -16.62 26.85 -7.08
C ASP A 68 -15.43 27.69 -6.56
N LEU A 69 -14.24 27.11 -6.46
CA LEU A 69 -13.03 27.81 -6.03
C LEU A 69 -12.63 28.95 -6.98
N ARG A 70 -12.89 28.80 -8.28
CA ARG A 70 -12.65 29.84 -9.29
C ARG A 70 -13.62 31.02 -9.15
N GLN A 71 -14.85 30.77 -8.67
CA GLN A 71 -15.82 31.84 -8.41
C GLN A 71 -15.60 32.50 -7.06
N ASN A 72 -15.47 31.70 -5.99
CA ASN A 72 -15.23 32.15 -4.63
C ASN A 72 -14.45 31.10 -3.84
N VAL A 73 -13.29 31.48 -3.34
CA VAL A 73 -12.47 30.59 -2.51
C VAL A 73 -13.14 30.39 -1.15
N THR A 74 -13.74 29.21 -0.95
CA THR A 74 -14.30 28.81 0.35
C THR A 74 -13.53 27.64 0.94
N VAL A 75 -13.50 27.57 2.28
CA VAL A 75 -12.89 26.45 3.00
C VAL A 75 -13.58 25.12 2.66
N SER A 76 -14.89 25.15 2.40
CA SER A 76 -15.66 23.96 2.03
C SER A 76 -15.25 23.42 0.66
N SER A 77 -15.20 24.28 -0.37
CA SER A 77 -14.79 23.87 -1.72
C SER A 77 -13.34 23.40 -1.75
N TYR A 78 -12.45 24.04 -0.98
CA TYR A 78 -11.06 23.60 -0.85
C TYR A 78 -10.93 22.23 -0.17
N LYS A 79 -11.71 22.01 0.89
CA LYS A 79 -11.75 20.73 1.59
C LYS A 79 -12.28 19.62 0.67
N GLN A 80 -13.38 19.86 -0.05
CA GLN A 80 -13.93 18.90 -1.00
C GLN A 80 -12.95 18.54 -2.12
N LEU A 81 -12.24 19.53 -2.66
CA LEU A 81 -11.19 19.29 -3.65
C LEU A 81 -10.07 18.43 -3.06
N SER A 82 -9.59 18.77 -1.87
CA SER A 82 -8.50 18.07 -1.19
C SER A 82 -8.86 16.61 -0.87
N GLU A 83 -10.07 16.37 -0.37
CA GLU A 83 -10.58 15.03 -0.08
C GLU A 83 -10.75 14.20 -1.35
N SER A 84 -11.24 14.81 -2.43
CA SER A 84 -11.40 14.14 -3.72
C SER A 84 -10.05 13.76 -4.32
N LEU A 85 -9.06 14.66 -4.29
CA LEU A 85 -7.71 14.41 -4.78
C LEU A 85 -7.03 13.29 -3.99
N LEU A 86 -7.14 13.31 -2.65
CA LEU A 86 -6.59 12.27 -1.80
C LEU A 86 -7.20 10.90 -2.11
N ALA A 87 -8.52 10.83 -2.29
CA ALA A 87 -9.19 9.60 -2.69
C ALA A 87 -8.71 9.08 -4.05
N GLN A 88 -8.52 9.96 -5.05
CA GLN A 88 -7.97 9.59 -6.35
C GLN A 88 -6.55 9.01 -6.24
N VAL A 89 -5.68 9.62 -5.44
CA VAL A 89 -4.31 9.13 -5.19
C VAL A 89 -4.32 7.76 -4.52
N ILE A 90 -5.19 7.55 -3.52
CA ILE A 90 -5.32 6.26 -2.84
C ILE A 90 -5.79 5.17 -3.81
N VAL A 91 -6.82 5.45 -4.62
CA VAL A 91 -7.33 4.50 -5.63
C VAL A 91 -6.26 4.16 -6.67
N PHE A 92 -5.50 5.15 -7.12
CA PHE A 92 -4.42 4.97 -8.08
C PHE A 92 -3.27 4.11 -7.52
N ASN A 93 -2.87 4.36 -6.27
CA ASN A 93 -1.81 3.60 -5.62
C ASN A 93 -2.27 2.18 -5.26
N LYS A 94 -3.52 1.99 -4.83
CA LYS A 94 -4.10 0.65 -4.57
C LYS A 94 -4.12 -0.22 -5.84
N LYS A 95 -4.34 0.38 -7.03
CA LYS A 95 -4.24 -0.34 -8.31
C LYS A 95 -2.81 -0.83 -8.60
N ARG A 96 -1.78 -0.04 -8.25
CA ARG A 96 -0.38 -0.31 -8.58
C ARG A 96 0.31 -1.32 -7.67
N GLU A 97 0.06 -1.28 -6.37
CA GLU A 97 0.67 -2.23 -5.42
C GLU A 97 0.19 -3.66 -5.68
N GLY A 98 -1.09 -3.83 -6.06
CA GLY A 98 -1.67 -5.11 -6.46
C GLY A 98 -1.18 -5.61 -7.84
N GLU A 99 -0.96 -4.73 -8.81
CA GLU A 99 -0.46 -5.12 -10.14
C GLU A 99 1.05 -5.45 -10.10
N ALA A 100 1.87 -4.60 -9.47
CA ALA A 100 3.32 -4.79 -9.42
C ALA A 100 3.73 -6.06 -8.66
N SER A 101 3.02 -6.39 -7.58
CA SER A 101 3.24 -7.62 -6.80
C SER A 101 2.80 -8.90 -7.53
N ARG A 102 1.91 -8.79 -8.53
CA ARG A 102 1.40 -9.92 -9.33
C ARG A 102 2.15 -10.15 -10.64
N ILE A 103 3.08 -9.28 -11.01
CA ILE A 103 3.93 -9.48 -12.20
C ILE A 103 4.90 -10.63 -11.92
N THR A 104 4.72 -11.74 -12.64
CA THR A 104 5.67 -12.87 -12.56
C THR A 104 6.99 -12.52 -13.24
N LEU A 105 8.07 -13.17 -12.81
CA LEU A 105 9.42 -12.95 -13.36
C LEU A 105 9.49 -13.31 -14.86
N GLU A 106 8.64 -14.24 -15.31
CA GLU A 106 8.47 -14.59 -16.72
C GLU A 106 7.76 -13.48 -17.48
N THR A 107 6.65 -12.95 -16.94
CA THR A 107 5.95 -11.79 -17.51
C THR A 107 6.88 -10.59 -17.65
N PHE A 108 7.70 -10.31 -16.64
CA PHE A 108 8.68 -9.24 -16.66
C PHE A 108 9.75 -9.43 -17.76
N LYS A 109 10.28 -10.66 -17.92
CA LYS A 109 11.28 -10.96 -18.96
C LYS A 109 10.70 -10.97 -20.37
N SER A 110 9.42 -11.30 -20.52
CA SER A 110 8.69 -11.34 -21.80
C SER A 110 8.07 -10.00 -22.19
N ALA A 111 8.05 -9.02 -21.27
CA ALA A 111 7.60 -7.67 -21.55
C ALA A 111 8.62 -6.97 -22.46
N ASP A 112 8.52 -7.29 -23.75
CA ASP A 112 9.15 -6.54 -24.81
C ASP A 112 8.74 -5.06 -24.63
N THR A 113 9.72 -4.18 -24.65
CA THR A 113 9.68 -2.77 -24.20
C THR A 113 8.76 -1.85 -25.03
N GLY A 114 7.78 -2.41 -25.74
CA GLY A 114 6.87 -1.72 -26.64
C GLY A 114 5.40 -1.62 -26.20
N HIS A 115 4.91 -2.49 -25.30
CA HIS A 115 3.48 -2.48 -24.92
C HIS A 115 3.25 -1.90 -23.51
N MET A 116 3.45 -0.59 -23.38
CA MET A 116 2.88 0.19 -22.28
C MET A 116 1.38 -0.12 -22.18
N ASN A 117 0.93 -0.65 -21.04
CA ASN A 117 -0.48 -0.91 -20.76
C ASN A 117 -1.32 0.32 -21.13
N LYS A 118 -2.36 0.12 -21.94
CA LYS A 118 -3.23 1.21 -22.45
C LYS A 118 -3.82 2.07 -21.33
N ASP A 119 -3.97 1.48 -20.14
CA ASP A 119 -4.43 2.16 -18.91
C ASP A 119 -3.48 3.26 -18.43
N MET A 120 -2.17 3.15 -18.71
CA MET A 120 -1.18 4.18 -18.36
C MET A 120 -1.22 5.37 -19.34
N LYS A 121 -1.83 5.20 -20.52
CA LYS A 121 -1.96 6.27 -21.52
C LYS A 121 -3.12 7.23 -21.23
N HIS A 122 -4.01 6.90 -20.30
CA HIS A 122 -5.19 7.73 -19.99
C HIS A 122 -5.00 8.65 -18.77
N CYS A 123 -3.85 8.61 -18.10
CA CYS A 123 -3.47 9.63 -17.12
C CYS A 123 -2.92 10.86 -17.86
N HIS A 124 -3.80 11.71 -18.39
CA HIS A 124 -3.41 13.07 -18.72
C HIS A 124 -3.23 13.85 -17.40
N LEU A 125 -1.98 14.22 -17.13
CA LEU A 125 -1.63 15.43 -16.37
C LEU A 125 -2.05 16.66 -17.16
#